data_AF-A9F055-F1
#
_entry.id   AF-A9F055-F1
#
_cell.length_a   1.000
_cell.length_b   1.000
_cell.length_c   1.000
_cell.angle_alpha   90.00
_cell.angle_beta   90.00
_cell.angle_gamma   90.00
#
_symmetry.space_group_name_H-M   'P 1'
#
loop_
_entity.id
_entity.type
_entity.pdbx_description
1 polymer ?
#
loop_
_entity_poly.entity_id
_entity_poly.type
_entity_poly.pdbx_seq_one_letter_code
_entity_poly.pdbx_strand_id
1 'polypeptide(L)'
;MRAGAPLAMALALAGCATRAAAPPPELLTARAAVVQAQDNPLSPLAIAELRQAEEALAIAERVARERPRSTIARDAAYVARRKAQCSLLSSLVRANRSALVRARQSQRAATQRARPGGEP
;
A
#
# COMPACT_ATOMS: atom_id res chain seq x y z
N MET A 1 -41.40 59.61 9.92
CA MET A 1 -42.20 58.55 9.29
C MET A 1 -41.23 57.45 8.85
N ARG A 2 -41.50 56.20 9.25
CA ARG A 2 -40.69 55.00 8.96
C ARG A 2 -40.93 54.49 7.54
N ALA A 3 -40.01 53.61 7.11
CA ALA A 3 -40.07 52.61 6.03
C ALA A 3 -39.16 52.98 4.83
N GLY A 4 -38.26 52.13 4.35
CA GLY A 4 -37.92 50.76 4.71
C GLY A 4 -36.68 50.34 3.92
N ALA A 5 -35.82 49.54 4.54
CA ALA A 5 -34.73 48.86 3.87
C ALA A 5 -35.22 47.53 3.27
N PRO A 6 -34.70 47.10 2.12
CA PRO A 6 -34.51 45.68 1.81
C PRO A 6 -32.99 45.42 1.78
N LEU A 7 -32.39 44.85 2.82
CA LEU A 7 -32.38 43.42 3.15
C LEU A 7 -31.95 42.52 1.97
N ALA A 8 -30.71 42.03 2.10
CA ALA A 8 -30.26 40.68 1.76
C ALA A 8 -30.27 40.23 0.28
N MET A 9 -29.15 40.46 -0.40
CA MET A 9 -28.66 39.55 -1.43
C MET A 9 -27.88 38.42 -0.74
N ALA A 10 -28.60 37.40 -0.27
CA ALA A 10 -28.04 36.27 0.44
C ALA A 10 -27.20 35.39 -0.49
N LEU A 11 -26.03 35.00 0.02
CA LEU A 11 -25.08 34.06 -0.56
C LEU A 11 -25.78 32.73 -0.94
N ALA A 12 -25.93 32.47 -2.23
CA ALA A 12 -26.34 31.15 -2.76
C ALA A 12 -25.13 30.37 -3.32
N LEU A 13 -24.04 30.27 -2.54
CA LEU A 13 -22.84 29.50 -2.90
C LEU A 13 -22.62 28.25 -2.03
N ALA A 14 -23.57 27.89 -1.17
CA ALA A 14 -23.50 26.66 -0.40
C ALA A 14 -24.35 25.57 -1.06
N GLY A 15 -23.72 24.54 -1.64
CA GLY A 15 -24.41 23.25 -1.77
C GLY A 15 -24.18 22.39 -3.02
N CYS A 16 -23.10 22.54 -3.79
CA CYS A 16 -22.72 21.54 -4.81
C CYS A 16 -21.64 20.57 -4.32
N ALA A 17 -21.45 20.42 -3.00
CA ALA A 17 -20.86 19.20 -2.48
C ALA A 17 -21.93 18.11 -2.59
N THR A 18 -22.06 17.51 -3.78
CA THR A 18 -22.69 16.21 -3.94
C THR A 18 -22.20 15.34 -2.80
N ARG A 19 -23.15 14.74 -2.09
CA ARG A 19 -22.98 13.97 -0.86
C ARG A 19 -22.18 12.69 -1.17
N ALA A 20 -20.93 12.83 -1.61
CA ALA A 20 -20.01 11.75 -1.82
C ALA A 20 -19.77 11.15 -0.45
N ALA A 21 -20.36 9.97 -0.21
CA ALA A 21 -20.19 9.26 1.03
C ALA A 21 -18.68 9.13 1.28
N ALA A 22 -18.22 9.63 2.43
CA ALA A 22 -16.82 9.53 2.82
C ALA A 22 -16.35 8.07 2.65
N PRO A 23 -15.15 7.85 2.09
CA PRO A 23 -14.65 6.51 1.85
C PRO A 23 -14.56 5.74 3.17
N PRO A 24 -14.80 4.42 3.16
CA PRO A 24 -14.68 3.62 4.37
C PRO A 24 -13.23 3.69 4.90
N PRO A 25 -13.04 3.72 6.23
CA PRO A 25 -11.70 3.82 6.83
C PRO A 25 -10.76 2.70 6.37
N GLU A 26 -11.31 1.51 6.10
CA GLU A 26 -10.56 0.37 5.56
C GLU A 26 -9.89 0.72 4.22
N LEU A 27 -10.57 1.46 3.33
CA LEU A 27 -10.00 1.87 2.05
C LEU A 27 -8.82 2.85 2.24
N LEU A 28 -8.93 3.77 3.21
CA LEU A 28 -7.82 4.67 3.54
C LEU A 28 -6.61 3.88 4.06
N THR A 29 -6.83 2.89 4.93
CA THR A 29 -5.75 2.03 5.42
C THR A 29 -5.13 1.19 4.31
N ALA A 30 -5.92 0.72 3.34
CA ALA A 30 -5.44 -0.04 2.20
C ALA A 30 -4.57 0.82 1.27
N ARG A 31 -4.99 2.06 0.99
CA ARG A 31 -4.19 3.04 0.22
C ARG A 31 -2.84 3.30 0.88
N ALA A 32 -2.85 3.59 2.17
CA ALA A 32 -1.63 3.83 2.93
C ALA A 32 -0.68 2.61 2.89
N ALA A 33 -1.22 1.39 3.00
CA ALA A 33 -0.43 0.17 2.95
C ALA A 33 0.20 -0.08 1.56
N VAL A 34 -0.53 0.19 0.47
CA VAL A 34 0.00 0.07 -0.89
C VAL A 34 1.09 1.10 -1.13
N VAL A 35 0.89 2.37 -0.74
CA VAL A 35 1.92 3.42 -0.82
C VAL A 35 3.17 3.01 -0.04
N GLN A 36 3.00 2.51 1.19
CA GLN A 36 4.12 2.01 1.99
C GLN A 36 4.87 0.85 1.28
N ALA A 37 4.16 -0.04 0.60
CA ALA A 37 4.76 -1.13 -0.17
C ALA A 37 5.49 -0.63 -1.42
N GLN A 38 4.98 0.40 -2.09
CA GLN A 38 5.63 1.05 -3.24
C GLN A 38 6.93 1.75 -2.84
N ASP A 39 6.86 2.55 -1.78
CA ASP A 39 7.98 3.37 -1.28
C ASP A 39 9.05 2.56 -0.54
N ASN A 40 8.81 1.26 -0.32
CA ASN A 40 9.79 0.41 0.35
C ASN A 40 11.02 0.22 -0.56
N PRO A 41 12.26 0.43 -0.07
CA PRO A 41 13.47 0.27 -0.87
C PRO A 41 13.72 -1.17 -1.36
N LEU A 42 13.06 -2.16 -0.74
CA LEU A 42 13.11 -3.57 -1.13
C LEU A 42 11.94 -3.96 -2.06
N SER A 43 11.05 -3.03 -2.44
CA SER A 43 9.89 -3.31 -3.31
C SER A 43 10.26 -3.98 -4.65
N PRO A 44 11.41 -3.69 -5.30
CA PRO A 44 11.78 -4.39 -6.53
C PRO A 44 11.99 -5.90 -6.32
N LEU A 45 12.28 -6.35 -5.10
CA LEU A 45 12.46 -7.75 -4.79
C LEU A 45 11.13 -8.52 -4.78
N ALA A 46 9.96 -7.89 -4.66
CA ALA A 46 8.64 -8.54 -4.64
C ALA A 46 7.62 -7.80 -5.52
N ILE A 47 8.04 -7.45 -6.75
CA ILE A 47 7.23 -6.65 -7.67
C ILE A 47 5.92 -7.33 -8.07
N ALA A 48 5.90 -8.66 -8.20
CA ALA A 48 4.69 -9.41 -8.52
C ALA A 48 3.64 -9.28 -7.41
N GLU A 49 4.05 -9.45 -6.15
CA GLU A 49 3.19 -9.26 -4.99
C GLU A 49 2.70 -7.81 -4.85
N LEU A 50 3.56 -6.83 -5.19
CA LEU A 50 3.18 -5.43 -5.22
C LEU A 50 2.10 -5.14 -6.27
N ARG A 51 2.26 -5.64 -7.50
CA ARG A 51 1.26 -5.50 -8.57
C ARG A 51 -0.09 -6.09 -8.15
N GLN A 52 -0.10 -7.26 -7.51
CA GLN A 52 -1.33 -7.85 -6.98
C GLN A 52 -2.01 -6.97 -5.91
N ALA A 53 -1.23 -6.25 -5.09
CA ALA A 53 -1.78 -5.33 -4.10
C ALA A 53 -2.41 -4.09 -4.76
N GLU A 54 -1.76 -3.54 -5.80
CA GLU A 54 -2.27 -2.42 -6.59
C GLU A 54 -3.56 -2.79 -7.33
N GLU A 55 -3.60 -3.97 -7.96
CA GLU A 55 -4.80 -4.49 -8.63
C GLU A 55 -5.96 -4.66 -7.64
N ALA A 56 -5.69 -5.24 -6.46
CA ALA A 56 -6.69 -5.39 -5.43
C ALA A 56 -7.19 -4.04 -4.89
N LEU A 57 -6.30 -3.04 -4.76
CA LEU A 57 -6.69 -1.69 -4.38
C LEU A 57 -7.60 -1.05 -5.44
N ALA A 58 -7.27 -1.19 -6.73
CA ALA A 58 -8.10 -0.69 -7.81
C ALA A 58 -9.52 -1.30 -7.78
N ILE A 59 -9.62 -2.60 -7.46
CA ILE A 59 -10.91 -3.26 -7.24
C ILE A 59 -11.62 -2.67 -6.02
N ALA A 60 -10.93 -2.51 -4.89
CA ALA A 60 -11.52 -1.95 -3.67
C ALA A 60 -12.05 -0.52 -3.88
N GLU A 61 -11.32 0.31 -4.63
CA GLU A 61 -11.76 1.66 -4.97
C GLU A 61 -12.98 1.68 -5.88
N ARG A 62 -13.04 0.77 -6.86
CA ARG A 62 -14.22 0.62 -7.73
C ARG A 62 -15.44 0.22 -6.90
N VAL A 63 -15.32 -0.82 -6.09
CA VAL A 63 -16.43 -1.30 -5.24
C VAL A 63 -16.86 -0.23 -4.23
N ALA A 64 -15.93 0.54 -3.66
CA ALA A 64 -16.27 1.63 -2.74
C ALA A 64 -16.99 2.78 -3.45
N ARG A 65 -16.69 3.08 -4.73
CA ARG A 65 -17.46 4.07 -5.50
C ARG A 65 -18.88 3.60 -5.78
N GLU A 66 -19.05 2.32 -6.12
CA GLU A 66 -20.35 1.73 -6.44
C GLU A 66 -21.19 1.46 -5.17
N ARG A 67 -20.55 1.07 -4.07
CA ARG A 67 -21.19 0.57 -2.84
C ARG A 67 -20.42 1.01 -1.57
N PRO A 68 -20.37 2.32 -1.25
CA PRO A 68 -19.43 2.92 -0.28
C PRO A 68 -19.53 2.45 1.17
N ARG A 69 -20.63 1.80 1.57
CA ARG A 69 -20.86 1.31 2.94
C ARG A 69 -21.09 -0.21 3.01
N SER A 70 -20.92 -0.89 1.89
CA SER A 70 -21.14 -2.34 1.83
C SER A 70 -20.03 -3.11 2.55
N THR A 71 -20.36 -4.28 3.08
CA THR A 71 -19.39 -5.26 3.57
C THR A 71 -18.39 -5.63 2.48
N ILE A 72 -18.86 -5.76 1.24
CA ILE A 72 -18.01 -6.09 0.08
C ILE A 72 -16.92 -5.02 -0.14
N ALA A 73 -17.24 -3.73 0.02
CA ALA A 73 -16.23 -2.67 -0.09
C ALA A 73 -15.17 -2.76 1.01
N ARG A 74 -15.58 -3.10 2.24
CA ARG A 74 -14.68 -3.30 3.38
C ARG A 74 -13.79 -4.53 3.17
N ASP A 75 -14.35 -5.63 2.68
CA ASP A 75 -13.63 -6.87 2.41
C ASP A 75 -12.63 -6.70 1.27
N ALA A 76 -13.01 -6.00 0.19
CA ALA A 76 -12.10 -5.68 -0.90
C ALA A 76 -10.92 -4.82 -0.42
N ALA A 77 -11.18 -3.81 0.41
CA ALA A 77 -10.13 -3.00 1.02
C ALA A 77 -9.23 -3.81 1.95
N TYR A 78 -9.80 -4.74 2.73
CA TYR A 78 -9.05 -5.68 3.56
C TYR A 78 -8.09 -6.52 2.72
N VAL A 79 -8.56 -7.09 1.61
CA VAL A 79 -7.73 -7.92 0.70
C VAL A 79 -6.57 -7.10 0.13
N ALA A 80 -6.83 -5.87 -0.34
CA ALA A 80 -5.80 -4.97 -0.85
C ALA A 80 -4.72 -4.70 0.21
N ARG A 81 -5.14 -4.36 1.43
CA ARG A 81 -4.23 -4.14 2.57
C ARG A 81 -3.38 -5.38 2.88
N ARG A 82 -3.98 -6.57 2.90
CA ARG A 82 -3.26 -7.83 3.17
C ARG A 82 -2.24 -8.15 2.08
N LYS A 83 -2.58 -7.91 0.81
CA LYS A 83 -1.64 -8.11 -0.30
C LYS A 83 -0.45 -7.15 -0.24
N ALA A 84 -0.69 -5.88 0.14
CA ALA A 84 0.39 -4.92 0.36
C ALA A 84 1.34 -5.37 1.49
N GLN A 85 0.81 -5.88 2.60
CA GLN A 85 1.60 -6.45 3.69
C GLN A 85 2.40 -7.68 3.25
N CYS A 86 1.80 -8.57 2.43
CA CYS A 86 2.51 -9.71 1.87
C CYS A 86 3.65 -9.30 0.94
N SER A 87 3.49 -8.23 0.14
CA SER A 87 4.55 -7.68 -0.69
C SER A 87 5.74 -7.22 0.15
N LEU A 88 5.49 -6.40 1.18
CA LEU A 88 6.51 -5.94 2.14
C LEU A 88 7.28 -7.10 2.77
N LEU A 89 6.55 -8.12 3.27
CA LEU A 89 7.17 -9.28 3.89
C LEU A 89 8.00 -10.09 2.89
N SER A 90 7.48 -10.29 1.68
CA SER A 90 8.17 -11.03 0.61
C SER A 90 9.46 -10.34 0.20
N SER A 91 9.44 -9.01 0.07
CA SER A 91 10.63 -8.19 -0.16
C SER A 91 11.69 -8.39 0.91
N LEU A 92 11.30 -8.34 2.18
CA LEU A 92 12.20 -8.55 3.32
C LEU A 92 12.79 -9.97 3.33
N VAL A 93 11.96 -11.00 3.11
CA VAL A 93 12.39 -12.40 3.07
C VAL A 93 13.40 -12.63 1.95
N ARG A 94 13.15 -12.08 0.75
CA ARG A 94 14.06 -12.20 -0.39
C ARG A 94 15.39 -11.46 -0.14
N ALA A 95 15.35 -10.29 0.47
CA ALA A 95 16.55 -9.55 0.87
C ALA A 95 17.41 -10.36 1.87
N ASN A 96 16.77 -10.87 2.94
CA ASN A 96 17.43 -11.68 3.96
C ASN A 96 18.03 -12.96 3.38
N ARG A 97 17.28 -13.67 2.52
CA ARG A 97 17.79 -14.87 1.85
C ARG A 97 19.03 -14.57 1.02
N SER A 98 19.02 -13.45 0.29
CA SER A 98 20.16 -13.03 -0.54
C SER A 98 21.39 -12.67 0.30
N ALA A 99 21.19 -11.99 1.43
CA ALA A 99 22.25 -11.67 2.38
C ALA A 99 22.86 -12.94 3.00
N LEU A 100 22.02 -13.90 3.41
CA LEU A 100 22.46 -15.18 3.97
C LEU A 100 23.30 -16.00 2.97
N VAL A 101 22.90 -16.02 1.69
CA VAL A 101 23.67 -16.69 0.63
C VAL A 101 25.05 -16.06 0.49
N ARG A 102 25.13 -14.72 0.43
CA ARG A 102 26.41 -14.00 0.33
C ARG A 102 27.32 -14.25 1.54
N ALA A 103 26.76 -14.23 2.75
CA ALA A 103 27.50 -14.51 3.98
C ALA A 103 28.07 -15.94 4.00
N ARG A 104 27.31 -16.93 3.52
CA ARG A 104 27.81 -18.31 3.41
C ARG A 104 28.91 -18.45 2.36
N GLN A 105 28.82 -17.72 1.25
CA GLN A 105 29.86 -17.71 0.22
C GLN A 105 31.16 -17.09 0.72
N SER A 106 31.09 -15.95 1.43
CA SER A 106 32.28 -15.32 2.00
C SER A 106 32.95 -16.19 3.06
N GLN A 107 32.17 -16.88 3.90
CA GLN A 107 32.70 -17.85 4.86
C GLN A 107 33.42 -19.00 4.16
N ARG A 108 32.82 -19.62 3.15
CA ARG A 108 33.44 -20.70 2.38
C ARG A 108 34.74 -20.26 1.72
N ALA A 109 34.76 -19.07 1.12
CA ALA A 109 35.96 -18.51 0.50
C ALA A 109 37.08 -18.26 1.54
N ALA A 110 36.73 -17.76 2.73
CA ALA A 110 37.69 -17.58 3.82
C ALA A 110 38.26 -18.92 4.30
N THR A 111 37.41 -19.94 4.50
CA THR A 111 37.85 -21.29 4.90
C THR A 111 38.75 -21.93 3.86
N GLN A 112 38.48 -21.76 2.56
CA GLN A 112 39.31 -22.29 1.48
C GLN A 112 40.69 -21.61 1.42
N ARG A 113 40.74 -20.28 1.60
CA ARG A 113 42.02 -19.54 1.67
C ARG A 113 42.84 -19.90 2.92
N ALA A 114 42.17 -20.25 4.01
CA ALA A 114 42.81 -20.65 5.27
C ALA A 114 43.23 -22.12 5.31
N ARG A 115 43.06 -22.90 4.24
CA ARG A 115 43.63 -24.26 4.11
C ARG A 115 45.02 -24.16 3.45
N PRO A 116 46.13 -24.13 4.22
CA PRO A 116 47.46 -24.32 3.65
C PRO A 116 47.62 -25.79 3.25
N GLY A 117 48.07 -26.05 2.01
CA GLY A 117 48.60 -27.35 1.59
C GLY A 117 47.59 -28.50 1.53
N GLY A 118 46.86 -28.61 0.42
CA GLY A 118 46.54 -29.93 -0.11
C GLY A 118 47.72 -30.39 -0.94
N GLU A 119 48.66 -31.12 -0.33
CA GLU A 119 49.65 -31.91 -1.08
C GLU A 119 48.90 -32.98 -1.90
N PRO A 120 49.38 -33.31 -3.12
CA PRO A 120 48.71 -34.19 -4.08
C PRO A 120 48.60 -35.66 -3.64
#